data_AF-A0A956LLE2-F1
#
_entry.id   AF-A0A956LLE2-F1
#
_cell.length_a   1.000
_cell.length_b   1.000
_cell.length_c   1.000
_cell.angle_alpha   90.00
_cell.angle_beta   90.00
_cell.angle_gamma   90.00
#
_symmetry.space_group_name_H-M   'P 1'
#
loop_
_entity.id
_entity.type
_entity.pdbx_description
1 polymer ?
#
loop_
_entity_poly.entity_id
_entity_poly.type
_entity_poly.pdbx_seq_one_letter_code
_entity_poly.pdbx_strand_id
1 'polypeptide(L)'
;CINTRYNRRCFNDGYHVGHHVKANRHWTEMPDDFLSNRARYAAEGAVVFEGIDYFQIWVLLMLKRYNVLARHFVDLGERPRSRREIVELLRARTRPVRAVPS
;
A
#
# COMPACT_ATOMS: atom_id res chain seq x y z
N CYS A 1 -4.64 -0.20 -0.26
CA CYS A 1 -5.31 -1.50 -0.01
C CYS A 1 -6.39 -1.68 -1.08
N ILE A 2 -6.30 -2.69 -1.94
CA ILE A 2 -7.22 -2.85 -3.07
C ILE A 2 -7.90 -4.23 -3.03
N ASN A 3 -9.02 -4.35 -3.74
CA ASN A 3 -9.78 -5.60 -3.91
C ASN A 3 -10.17 -6.27 -2.58
N THR A 4 -10.61 -5.47 -1.59
CA THR A 4 -11.10 -5.96 -0.29
C THR A 4 -12.62 -5.84 -0.18
N ARG A 5 -13.25 -6.64 0.69
CA ARG A 5 -14.67 -6.45 1.04
C ARG A 5 -14.91 -5.11 1.75
N TYR A 6 -13.93 -4.65 2.53
CA TYR A 6 -13.96 -3.37 3.22
C TYR A 6 -14.14 -2.20 2.23
N ASN A 7 -13.34 -2.15 1.15
CA ASN A 7 -13.42 -1.06 0.16
C ASN A 7 -14.82 -0.91 -0.46
N ARG A 8 -15.54 -2.02 -0.67
CA ARG A 8 -16.91 -1.99 -1.21
C ARG A 8 -17.92 -1.33 -0.27
N ARG A 9 -17.65 -1.33 1.04
CA ARG A 9 -18.52 -0.76 2.07
C ARG A 9 -18.08 0.62 2.53
N CYS A 10 -16.81 0.96 2.28
CA CYS A 10 -16.18 2.18 2.76
C CYS A 10 -15.66 3.03 1.60
N PHE A 11 -16.50 3.27 0.59
CA PHE A 11 -16.24 4.22 -0.50
C PHE A 11 -14.82 4.13 -1.09
N ASN A 12 -14.34 2.90 -1.34
CA ASN A 12 -12.99 2.66 -1.87
C ASN A 12 -11.84 3.34 -1.08
N ASP A 13 -11.98 3.51 0.23
CA ASP A 13 -11.00 4.15 1.13
C ASP A 13 -9.56 3.62 0.98
N GLY A 14 -9.40 2.34 0.61
CA GLY A 14 -8.09 1.78 0.32
C GLY A 14 -7.31 2.39 -0.86
N TYR A 15 -7.94 3.25 -1.68
CA TYR A 15 -7.32 4.13 -2.68
C TYR A 15 -6.91 5.50 -2.10
N HIS A 16 -6.53 5.52 -0.82
CA HIS A 16 -6.26 6.72 -0.03
C HIS A 16 -5.24 7.69 -0.65
N VAL A 17 -4.20 7.19 -1.32
CA VAL A 17 -3.23 8.05 -2.03
C VAL A 17 -3.93 8.85 -3.12
N GLY A 18 -4.77 8.20 -3.92
CA GLY A 18 -5.54 8.87 -4.98
C GLY A 18 -6.54 9.89 -4.43
N HIS A 19 -7.12 9.62 -3.25
CA HIS A 19 -7.94 10.59 -2.53
C HIS A 19 -7.12 11.83 -2.14
N HIS A 20 -5.92 11.69 -1.58
CA HIS A 20 -5.07 12.88 -1.26
C HIS A 20 -4.57 13.63 -2.51
N VAL A 21 -4.35 12.93 -3.62
CA VAL A 21 -3.98 13.58 -4.89
C VAL A 21 -5.13 14.40 -5.46
N LYS A 22 -6.37 13.89 -5.36
CA LYS A 22 -7.58 14.58 -5.84
C LYS A 22 -8.76 14.27 -4.93
N ALA A 23 -8.93 15.07 -3.88
CA ALA A 23 -9.90 14.82 -2.81
C ALA A 23 -11.37 14.83 -3.27
N ASN A 24 -11.67 15.54 -4.37
CA ASN A 24 -13.01 15.62 -4.96
C ASN A 24 -13.32 14.51 -5.98
N ARG A 25 -12.43 13.54 -6.20
CA ARG A 25 -12.71 12.40 -7.09
C ARG A 25 -13.82 11.52 -6.50
N HIS A 26 -14.79 11.13 -7.33
CA HIS A 26 -15.82 10.21 -6.88
C HIS A 26 -15.21 8.83 -6.63
N TRP A 27 -15.57 8.19 -5.52
CA TRP A 27 -14.93 6.96 -5.06
C TRP A 27 -15.01 5.80 -6.05
N THR A 28 -16.03 5.77 -6.92
CA THR A 28 -16.18 4.76 -7.98
C THR A 28 -15.12 4.88 -9.07
N GLU A 29 -14.54 6.07 -9.28
CA GLU A 29 -13.55 6.36 -10.32
C GLU A 29 -12.11 6.08 -9.87
N MET A 30 -11.89 5.88 -8.56
CA MET A 30 -10.56 5.69 -7.99
C MET A 30 -9.80 4.45 -8.51
N PRO A 31 -10.45 3.30 -8.76
CA PRO A 31 -9.77 2.15 -9.37
C PRO A 31 -9.20 2.44 -10.76
N ASP A 32 -10.00 3.08 -11.62
CA ASP A 32 -9.59 3.40 -13.00
C ASP A 32 -8.49 4.46 -13.02
N ASP A 33 -8.57 5.46 -12.13
CA ASP A 33 -7.51 6.46 -11.96
C ASP A 33 -6.19 5.82 -11.51
N PHE A 34 -6.25 4.87 -10.57
CA PHE A 34 -5.07 4.14 -10.12
C PHE A 34 -4.41 3.37 -11.27
N LEU A 35 -5.20 2.67 -12.09
CA LEU A 35 -4.68 1.93 -13.25
C LEU A 35 -4.07 2.87 -14.29
N SER A 36 -4.75 3.98 -14.60
CA SER A 36 -4.28 4.99 -15.55
C SER A 36 -2.97 5.66 -15.13
N ASN A 37 -2.70 5.71 -13.83
CA ASN A 37 -1.50 6.34 -13.27
C ASN A 37 -0.49 5.32 -12.72
N ARG A 38 -0.64 4.02 -13.01
CA ARG A 38 0.16 2.94 -12.38
C ARG A 38 1.67 3.18 -12.47
N ALA A 39 2.15 3.69 -13.60
CA ALA A 39 3.57 4.01 -13.80
C ALA A 39 4.07 5.08 -12.82
N ARG A 40 3.27 6.12 -12.55
CA ARG A 40 3.59 7.16 -11.57
C ARG A 40 3.63 6.58 -10.15
N TYR A 41 2.66 5.76 -9.78
CA TYR A 41 2.67 5.08 -8.48
C TYR A 41 3.92 4.20 -8.29
N ALA A 42 4.36 3.52 -9.35
CA ALA A 42 5.59 2.74 -9.34
C ALA A 42 6.83 3.63 -9.15
N ALA A 43 6.94 4.72 -9.92
CA ALA A 43 8.05 5.67 -9.86
C ALA A 43 8.21 6.31 -8.48
N GLU A 44 7.10 6.68 -7.83
CA GLU A 44 7.08 7.25 -6.47
C GLU A 44 7.27 6.20 -5.35
N GLY A 45 7.39 4.92 -5.70
CA GLY A 45 7.59 3.84 -4.74
C GLY A 45 6.40 3.65 -3.80
N ALA A 46 5.18 3.80 -4.33
CA ALA A 46 3.93 3.59 -3.59
C ALA A 46 3.80 2.14 -3.10
N VAL A 47 3.25 2.00 -1.89
CA VAL A 47 2.99 0.68 -1.28
C VAL A 47 1.54 0.30 -1.52
N VAL A 48 1.32 -0.82 -2.22
CA VAL A 48 -0.01 -1.36 -2.50
C VAL A 48 -0.12 -2.75 -1.90
N PHE A 49 -1.19 -2.97 -1.16
CA PHE A 49 -1.61 -4.29 -0.68
C PHE A 49 -2.93 -4.69 -1.32
N GLU A 50 -3.06 -5.96 -1.67
CA GLU A 50 -4.27 -6.56 -2.25
C GLU A 50 -4.87 -7.61 -1.30
N GLY A 51 -6.19 -7.62 -1.20
CA GLY A 51 -6.95 -8.65 -0.47
C GLY A 51 -6.91 -8.51 1.05
N ILE A 52 -6.22 -7.50 1.58
CA ILE A 52 -6.25 -7.12 3.00
C ILE A 52 -6.51 -5.63 3.19
N ASP A 53 -7.26 -5.28 4.23
CA ASP A 53 -7.59 -3.90 4.59
C ASP A 53 -6.55 -3.27 5.56
N TYR A 54 -6.73 -1.97 5.85
CA TYR A 54 -5.80 -1.21 6.69
C TYR A 54 -5.70 -1.76 8.12
N PHE A 55 -6.80 -2.29 8.67
CA PHE A 55 -6.81 -2.85 10.02
C PHE A 55 -6.02 -4.16 10.07
N GLN A 56 -6.20 -5.03 9.07
CA GLN A 56 -5.39 -6.24 8.93
C GLN A 56 -3.91 -5.91 8.75
N ILE A 57 -3.57 -4.90 7.94
CA ILE A 57 -2.18 -4.43 7.77
C ILE A 57 -1.62 -3.96 9.11
N TRP A 58 -2.36 -3.15 9.86
CA TRP A 58 -1.96 -2.68 11.19
C TRP A 58 -1.67 -3.86 12.15
N VAL A 59 -2.58 -4.83 12.27
CA VAL A 59 -2.38 -6.03 13.10
C VAL A 59 -1.11 -6.77 12.69
N LEU A 60 -0.90 -6.98 11.38
CA LEU A 60 0.27 -7.69 10.87
C LEU A 60 1.58 -6.94 11.13
N LEU A 61 1.57 -5.60 11.08
CA LEU A 61 2.71 -4.77 11.44
C LEU A 61 3.05 -4.88 12.93
N MET A 62 2.04 -4.76 13.81
CA MET A 62 2.24 -4.90 15.26
C MET A 62 2.79 -6.27 15.65
N LEU A 63 2.32 -7.33 14.98
CA LEU A 63 2.83 -8.70 15.15
C LEU A 63 4.12 -9.00 14.37
N LYS A 64 4.71 -8.00 13.70
CA LYS A 64 5.93 -8.12 12.86
C LYS A 64 5.83 -9.24 11.82
N ARG A 65 4.63 -9.53 11.30
CA ARG A 65 4.35 -10.58 10.30
C ARG A 65 4.66 -10.11 8.88
N TYR A 66 5.85 -9.59 8.65
CA TYR A 66 6.31 -9.10 7.34
C TYR A 66 6.20 -10.14 6.22
N ASN A 67 6.41 -11.42 6.53
CA ASN A 67 6.24 -12.52 5.57
C ASN A 67 4.80 -12.67 5.06
N VAL A 68 3.81 -12.27 5.87
CA VAL A 68 2.39 -12.26 5.49
C VAL A 68 2.08 -11.03 4.67
N LEU A 69 2.50 -9.84 5.14
CA LEU A 69 2.37 -8.58 4.39
C LEU A 69 2.94 -8.71 2.98
N ALA A 70 4.13 -9.30 2.84
CA ALA A 70 4.78 -9.50 1.55
C ALA A 70 4.03 -10.43 0.59
N ARG A 71 3.10 -11.30 1.07
CA ARG A 71 2.21 -12.08 0.18
C ARG A 71 1.10 -11.25 -0.45
N HIS A 72 0.68 -10.21 0.25
CA HIS A 72 -0.37 -9.32 -0.18
C HIS A 72 0.18 -8.09 -0.91
N PHE A 73 1.50 -7.92 -0.95
CA PHE A 73 2.15 -6.78 -1.59
C PHE A 73 2.06 -6.90 -3.10
N VAL A 74 1.59 -5.84 -3.76
CA VAL A 74 1.56 -5.75 -5.23
C VAL A 74 2.76 -4.92 -5.68
N ASP A 75 3.69 -5.54 -6.41
CA ASP A 75 4.78 -4.79 -7.02
C ASP A 75 4.31 -4.08 -8.29
N LEU A 76 4.52 -2.76 -8.31
CA LEU A 76 4.16 -1.91 -9.43
C LEU A 76 5.34 -1.69 -10.39
N GLY A 77 6.56 -2.01 -9.95
CA GLY A 77 7.77 -1.82 -10.76
C GLY A 77 7.82 -2.73 -11.98
N GLU A 78 8.61 -2.33 -12.98
CA GLU A 78 8.86 -3.13 -14.19
C GLU A 78 9.61 -4.44 -13.89
N ARG A 79 10.46 -4.41 -12.85
CA ARG A 79 11.17 -5.58 -12.34
C ARG A 79 10.54 -5.98 -11.00
N PRO A 80 9.75 -7.06 -10.96
CA PRO A 80 9.14 -7.53 -9.72
C PRO A 80 10.22 -7.91 -8.70
N ARG A 81 10.12 -7.34 -7.50
CA ARG A 81 10.93 -7.74 -6.35
C ARG A 81 10.54 -9.14 -5.90
N SER A 82 11.54 -9.90 -5.49
CA SER A 82 11.34 -11.14 -4.75
C SER A 82 10.64 -10.86 -3.42
N ARG A 83 10.00 -11.90 -2.88
CA ARG A 83 9.34 -11.80 -1.56
C ARG A 83 10.31 -11.42 -0.44
N ARG A 84 11.59 -11.81 -0.54
CA ARG A 84 12.63 -11.42 0.41
C ARG A 84 12.90 -9.91 0.35
N GLU A 85 13.08 -9.37 -0.84
CA GLU A 85 13.29 -7.93 -1.06
C GLU A 85 12.09 -7.10 -0.58
N ILE A 86 10.87 -7.60 -0.77
CA ILE A 86 9.66 -6.95 -0.24
C ILE A 86 9.67 -6.95 1.29
N VAL A 87 10.01 -8.07 1.94
CA VAL A 87 10.13 -8.13 3.40
C VAL A 87 11.18 -7.14 3.91
N GLU A 88 12.33 -7.07 3.25
CA GLU A 88 13.41 -6.14 3.59
C GLU A 88 12.98 -4.68 3.44
N LEU A 89 12.29 -4.34 2.34
CA LEU A 89 11.72 -3.01 2.14
C LEU A 89 10.76 -2.64 3.28
N LEU A 90 9.80 -3.52 3.60
CA LEU A 90 8.80 -3.24 4.64
C LEU A 90 9.44 -3.09 6.02
N ARG A 91 10.45 -3.91 6.33
CA ARG A 91 11.25 -3.75 7.56
C ARG A 91 11.96 -2.41 7.57
N ALA A 92 12.63 -2.03 6.48
CA ALA A 92 13.35 -0.77 6.38
C ALA A 92 12.42 0.44 6.58
N ARG A 93 11.24 0.44 5.94
CA ARG A 93 10.22 1.50 6.05
C ARG A 93 9.58 1.64 7.43
N THR A 94 9.71 0.61 8.27
CA THR A 94 9.10 0.58 9.63
C THR A 94 10.14 0.62 10.74
N ARG A 95 11.40 0.90 10.41
CA ARG A 95 12.43 1.13 11.44
C ARG A 95 12.09 2.41 12.22
N PRO A 96 12.35 2.42 13.54
CA PRO A 96 12.27 3.64 14.33
C PRO A 96 13.12 4.74 13.70
N VAL A 97 12.56 5.93 13.56
CA VAL A 97 13.32 7.12 13.20
C VAL A 97 14.25 7.41 14.39
N ARG A 98 15.55 7.44 14.14
CA ARG A 98 16.52 7.81 15.19
C ARG A 98 16.28 9.28 15.54
N ALA A 99 16.17 9.58 16.82
CA ALA A 99 16.19 10.97 17.27
C ALA A 99 17.50 11.60 16.80
N VAL A 100 17.41 12.78 16.18
CA VAL A 100 18.60 13.60 15.92
C VAL A 100 19.10 14.07 17.28
N PRO A 101 20.38 13.86 17.63
CA PRO A 101 20.94 14.42 18.85
C PRO A 101 20.76 15.95 18.83
N SER A 102 20.19 16.49 19.91
CA SER A 102 20.04 17.93 20.15
C SER A 102 21.38 18.63 20.28
#